data_AF-A0A7X7J6K9-F1
#
_entry.id   AF-A0A7X7J6K9-F1
#
_cell.length_a   1.000
_cell.length_b   1.000
_cell.length_c   1.000
_cell.angle_alpha   90.00
_cell.angle_beta   90.00
_cell.angle_gamma   90.00
#
_symmetry.space_group_name_H-M   'P 1'
#
loop_
_entity.id
_entity.type
_entity.pdbx_description
1 polymer ?
#
loop_
_entity_poly.entity_id
_entity_poly.type
_entity_poly.pdbx_seq_one_letter_code
_entity_poly.pdbx_strand_id
1 'polypeptide(L)' 'MLFDSHCHLQDERLAPVLDDALARARAAGVGRLLCCGVREA' A
#
# COMPACT_ATOMS: atom_id res chain seq x y z
N MET A 1 1.50 -5.15 -15.44
CA MET A 1 1.74 -4.27 -14.29
C MET A 1 0.42 -4.09 -13.58
N LEU A 2 0.31 -4.55 -12.34
CA LEU A 2 -0.91 -4.51 -11.54
C LEU A 2 -1.05 -3.15 -10.85
N PHE A 3 -2.30 -2.76 -10.59
CA PHE A 3 -2.66 -1.61 -9.79
C PHE A 3 -3.44 -2.10 -8.57
N ASP A 4 -2.95 -1.80 -7.37
CA ASP A 4 -3.71 -2.01 -6.15
C ASP A 4 -4.67 -0.83 -5.98
N SER A 5 -5.94 -1.08 -6.27
CA SER A 5 -6.98 -0.04 -6.23
C SER A 5 -7.47 0.28 -4.82
N HIS A 6 -7.08 -0.50 -3.80
CA HIS A 6 -7.57 -0.30 -2.44
C HIS A 6 -6.65 -0.94 -1.39
N CYS A 7 -5.86 -0.11 -0.71
CA CYS A 7 -5.06 -0.54 0.44
C CYS A 7 -5.03 0.51 1.55
N HIS A 8 -4.62 0.10 2.75
CA HIS A 8 -4.49 0.98 3.92
C HIS A 8 -3.01 1.13 4.31
N LEU A 9 -2.22 1.83 3.48
CA LEU A 9 -0.79 2.04 3.78
C LEU A 9 -0.59 2.91 5.03
N GLN A 10 -1.60 3.68 5.43
CA GLN A 10 -1.58 4.50 6.64
C GLN A 10 -1.82 3.72 7.94
N ASP A 11 -2.09 2.42 7.89
CA ASP A 11 -2.34 1.62 9.09
C ASP A 11 -1.07 1.52 9.95
N GLU A 12 -1.15 1.88 11.22
CA GLU A 12 -0.02 1.90 12.15
C GLU A 12 0.64 0.52 12.31
N ARG A 13 -0.12 -0.57 12.10
CA ARG A 13 0.42 -1.94 12.15
C ARG A 13 1.40 -2.23 11.01
N LEU A 14 1.30 -1.48 9.90
CA LEU A 14 2.18 -1.61 8.74
C LEU A 14 3.45 -0.76 8.89
N ALA A 15 3.43 0.29 9.73
CA ALA A 15 4.54 1.24 9.85
C ALA A 15 5.92 0.61 10.09
N PRO A 16 6.09 -0.44 10.94
CA PRO A 16 7.39 -1.07 11.16
C PRO A 16 7.95 -1.82 9.94
N VAL A 17 7.12 -2.12 8.94
CA VAL A 17 7.45 -2.98 7.79
C VAL A 17 7.02 -2.37 6.45
N LEU A 18 6.73 -1.07 6.41
CA LEU A 18 6.14 -0.42 5.23
C LEU A 18 7.03 -0.55 4.00
N ASP A 19 8.33 -0.28 4.13
CA ASP A 19 9.28 -0.35 3.02
C ASP A 19 9.41 -1.77 2.46
N ASP A 20 9.47 -2.78 3.34
CA ASP A 20 9.52 -4.18 2.95
C ASP A 20 8.23 -4.62 2.25
N ALA A 21 7.07 -4.15 2.73
CA ALA A 21 5.78 -4.41 2.09
C ALA A 21 5.72 -3.80 0.68
N LEU A 22 6.19 -2.57 0.50
CA LEU A 22 6.25 -1.90 -0.81
C LEU A 22 7.23 -2.60 -1.76
N ALA A 23 8.38 -3.05 -1.27
CA ALA A 23 9.35 -3.82 -2.05
C ALA A 23 8.75 -5.14 -2.53
N ARG A 24 8.04 -5.86 -1.66
CA ARG A 24 7.32 -7.10 -2.01
C ARG A 24 6.20 -6.87 -3.01
N ALA A 25 5.41 -5.80 -2.83
CA ALA A 25 4.35 -5.44 -3.77
C ALA A 25 4.92 -5.20 -5.18
N ARG A 26 6.04 -4.46 -5.26
CA ARG A 26 6.74 -4.22 -6.52
C ARG A 26 7.27 -5.50 -7.14
N ALA A 27 7.89 -6.38 -6.35
CA ALA A 27 8.38 -7.68 -6.83
C ALA A 27 7.25 -8.59 -7.35
N ALA A 28 6.04 -8.49 -6.78
CA ALA A 28 4.84 -9.18 -7.25
C ALA A 28 4.19 -8.53 -8.48
N GLY A 29 4.75 -7.42 -9.00
CA GLY A 29 4.25 -6.73 -10.18
C GLY A 29 3.19 -5.66 -9.91
N VAL A 30 2.91 -5.32 -8.65
CA VAL A 30 2.08 -4.17 -8.26
C VAL A 30 2.91 -2.90 -8.40
N GLY A 31 2.60 -2.12 -9.43
CA GLY A 31 3.41 -0.97 -9.82
C GLY A 31 2.87 0.37 -9.33
N ARG A 32 1.61 0.42 -8.92
CA ARG A 32 0.94 1.59 -8.34
C ARG A 32 -0.09 1.13 -7.32
N LEU A 33 -0.31 1.96 -6.30
CA LEU A 33 -1.21 1.69 -5.19
C LEU A 33 -2.05 2.93 -4.89
N LEU A 34 -3.30 2.71 -4.50
CA LEU A 34 -4.19 3.73 -3.95
C LEU A 34 -4.37 3.48 -2.46
N CYS A 35 -3.95 4.44 -1.65
CA CYS A 35 -4.12 4.44 -0.21
C CYS A 35 -5.47 5.06 0.16
N CYS A 36 -6.38 4.27 0.73
CA CYS A 36 -7.74 4.72 1.00
C CYS A 36 -7.80 5.63 2.24
N GLY A 37 -8.34 6.84 2.05
CA GLY A 37 -8.76 7.69 3.16
C GLY A 37 -9.86 6.98 3.97
N VAL A 38 -9.86 7.20 5.29
CA VAL A 38 -10.82 6.58 6.22
C VAL A 38 -11.76 7.60 6.87
N ARG A 39 -11.66 8.86 6.49
CA ARG A 39 -12.50 9.98 6.95
C ARG A 39 -12.79 10.90 5.77
N GLU A 40 -13.94 11.55 5.83
CA GLU A 40 -14.30 12.66 4.93
C GLU A 40 -13.43 13.89 5.22
N ALA A 41 -13.35 14.81 4.26
CA ALA A 41 -12.60 16.06 4.37
C ALA A 41 -13.29 17.11 5.23
#